data_AF-A0A4P2QGT3-F1
#
_entry.id   AF-A0A4P2QGT3-F1
#
_cell.length_a   1.000
_cell.length_b   1.000
_cell.length_c   1.000
_cell.angle_alpha   90.00
_cell.angle_beta   90.00
_cell.angle_gamma   90.00
#
_symmetry.space_group_name_H-M   'P 1'
#
loop_
_entity.id
_entity.type
_entity.pdbx_description
1 polymer ?
#
loop_
_entity_poly.entity_id
_entity_poly.type
_entity_poly.pdbx_seq_one_letter_code
_entity_poly.pdbx_strand_id
1 'polypeptide(L)'
;MRLLDDVSLLCCASVLSLFVSGCGITILGNGNDDDNAGGGGNGAASGVEGSSGVGGSSGVCIHDILATSQIPRLLNREYDAVVQDLLGVTILASADNRPPSEVLVSDFEGSLTDLAWNRYLVVAESIAAELMAGPNKSKFIACDPAAPGCLEATIRAFGRKAFRRPLIEEEVQSFMRLTTLEPPGTPEEVAEAILIAFLASPSFIMLPELAQEREGDAIKLSSHEVAARLSFLLWDSVPDDILNAAADAGQLTTKAQILAQARRMIQNRQKTARVVVAFHRDLAEIRAGSLWGTRDHDGTKYPDYSPDAAPLMVAEMDAFFEEVAFAAGSLKDLFLSNIGFVNKDTAPLYGLNPASYGTQLTRVELDPSERPGFLTRVGFLSSYSSYASTNPILRGAFITRLLGIDLPPEPFMDTSSVPPNDYTTNRQVVEALTSTAACSACHVPFTNPPGFVLERYDAVGKAQTTDPLGGAIDGTADVYFSADNTKTITTPIELMTELGTGPGVRHHYAERWVSFATRRSPNSSDACVVDELSIKLSDDGYTILDLLADLTQADSFRLRVVGD
;
A
#
# COMPACT_ATOMS: atom_id res chain seq x y z
N MET A 1 1.83 -6.15 35.87
CA MET A 1 1.78 -7.62 35.61
C MET A 1 0.40 -8.22 35.85
N ARG A 2 -0.27 -8.07 37.01
CA ARG A 2 -1.66 -8.57 37.18
C ARG A 2 -2.76 -7.73 36.51
N LEU A 3 -2.63 -6.40 36.47
CA LEU A 3 -3.51 -5.54 35.67
C LEU A 3 -3.49 -5.90 34.16
N LEU A 4 -2.40 -6.49 33.69
CA LEU A 4 -2.20 -6.86 32.27
C LEU A 4 -2.94 -8.16 31.92
N ASP A 5 -3.00 -9.13 32.84
CA ASP A 5 -3.80 -10.35 32.67
C ASP A 5 -5.31 -10.01 32.62
N ASP A 6 -5.76 -9.04 33.41
CA ASP A 6 -7.16 -8.60 33.44
C ASP A 6 -7.58 -7.77 32.21
N VAL A 7 -6.69 -6.96 31.63
CA VAL A 7 -6.93 -6.26 30.34
C VAL A 7 -7.09 -7.26 29.20
N SER A 8 -6.29 -8.34 29.21
CA SER A 8 -6.40 -9.44 28.25
C SER A 8 -7.74 -10.18 28.37
N LEU A 9 -8.21 -10.45 29.60
CA LEU A 9 -9.53 -11.04 29.85
C LEU A 9 -10.69 -10.12 29.45
N LEU A 10 -10.58 -8.79 29.66
CA LEU A 10 -11.63 -7.83 29.30
C LEU A 10 -11.81 -7.70 27.79
N CYS A 11 -10.72 -7.77 27.01
CA CYS A 11 -10.77 -7.76 25.55
C CYS A 11 -11.44 -9.02 24.96
N CYS A 12 -11.27 -10.19 25.61
CA CYS A 12 -11.97 -11.41 25.20
C CYS A 12 -13.47 -11.38 25.54
N ALA A 13 -13.88 -10.75 26.65
CA ALA A 13 -15.27 -10.72 27.10
C ALA A 13 -16.17 -9.74 26.31
N SER A 14 -15.61 -8.63 25.80
CA SER A 14 -16.34 -7.67 24.96
C SER A 14 -16.65 -8.19 23.55
N VAL A 15 -15.87 -9.17 23.04
CA VAL A 15 -16.17 -9.87 21.77
C VAL A 15 -17.37 -10.82 21.91
N LEU A 16 -17.54 -11.48 23.06
CA LEU A 16 -18.66 -12.42 23.27
C LEU A 16 -20.02 -11.71 23.45
N SER A 17 -20.02 -10.45 23.86
CA SER A 17 -21.25 -9.70 24.17
C SER A 17 -21.93 -9.14 22.91
N LEU A 18 -21.27 -9.19 21.75
CA LEU A 18 -21.80 -8.76 20.45
C LEU A 18 -22.51 -9.87 19.66
N PHE A 19 -22.59 -11.10 20.20
CA PHE A 19 -23.15 -12.28 19.51
C PHE A 19 -24.43 -12.86 20.14
N VAL A 20 -25.21 -12.09 20.90
CA VAL A 20 -26.48 -12.59 21.46
C VAL A 20 -27.67 -11.72 21.06
N SER A 21 -28.26 -12.03 19.90
CA SER A 21 -29.68 -12.36 19.84
C SER A 21 -30.03 -13.04 18.50
N GLY A 22 -30.47 -14.31 18.58
CA GLY A 22 -31.36 -14.90 17.58
C GLY A 22 -30.76 -15.86 16.56
N CYS A 23 -30.36 -17.07 16.98
CA CYS A 23 -30.93 -18.33 16.46
C CYS A 23 -30.28 -19.51 17.22
N GLY A 24 -31.12 -20.32 17.87
CA GLY A 24 -30.67 -21.45 18.67
C GLY A 24 -30.11 -22.56 17.80
N ILE A 25 -28.87 -22.97 18.07
CA ILE A 25 -28.38 -24.31 17.76
C ILE A 25 -27.82 -24.89 19.05
N THR A 26 -28.56 -25.84 19.58
CA THR A 26 -28.20 -26.66 20.73
C THR A 26 -27.05 -27.58 20.32
N ILE A 27 -25.88 -27.47 20.95
CA ILE A 27 -24.89 -28.55 20.94
C ILE A 27 -24.71 -29.03 22.37
N LEU A 28 -25.29 -30.20 22.64
CA LEU A 28 -25.05 -30.99 23.84
C LEU A 28 -23.78 -31.82 23.66
N GLY A 29 -22.93 -31.82 24.68
CA GLY A 29 -22.44 -33.07 25.27
C GLY A 29 -21.06 -33.56 24.85
N ASN A 30 -20.11 -33.42 25.79
CA ASN A 30 -18.87 -34.19 25.93
C ASN A 30 -19.09 -35.71 25.83
N GLY A 31 -18.08 -36.41 25.28
CA GLY A 31 -17.91 -37.85 25.43
C GLY A 31 -16.49 -38.28 25.04
N ASN A 32 -15.77 -38.82 26.02
CA ASN A 32 -14.40 -39.34 25.94
C ASN A 32 -14.40 -40.83 25.53
N ASP A 33 -13.20 -41.30 25.15
CA ASP A 33 -12.67 -42.68 25.17
C ASP A 33 -12.79 -43.59 23.91
N ASP A 34 -11.59 -43.89 23.40
CA ASP A 34 -10.98 -45.19 23.08
C ASP A 34 -11.32 -46.05 21.83
N ASP A 35 -10.21 -46.47 21.21
CA ASP A 35 -9.89 -47.76 20.55
C ASP A 35 -10.30 -48.09 19.09
N ASN A 36 -9.24 -48.03 18.25
CA ASN A 36 -8.66 -49.15 17.48
C ASN A 36 -9.18 -49.52 16.06
N ALA A 37 -8.17 -49.84 15.23
CA ALA A 37 -8.13 -50.73 14.06
C ALA A 37 -8.63 -50.24 12.68
N GLY A 38 -7.65 -49.91 11.83
CA GLY A 38 -7.33 -50.70 10.63
C GLY A 38 -8.19 -50.53 9.37
N GLY A 39 -7.60 -49.98 8.30
CA GLY A 39 -8.15 -50.09 6.95
C GLY A 39 -7.37 -49.28 5.92
N GLY A 40 -6.37 -49.89 5.29
CA GLY A 40 -5.69 -49.33 4.14
C GLY A 40 -6.58 -49.28 2.90
N GLY A 41 -6.50 -48.18 2.15
CA GLY A 41 -7.16 -48.01 0.85
C GLY A 41 -6.45 -46.98 0.01
N ASN A 42 -5.67 -47.45 -0.98
CA ASN A 42 -5.15 -46.65 -2.09
C ASN A 42 -6.30 -46.01 -2.87
N GLY A 43 -6.23 -44.70 -3.09
CA GLY A 43 -7.16 -43.96 -3.94
C GLY A 43 -6.45 -42.80 -4.64
N ALA A 44 -6.06 -43.07 -5.89
CA ALA A 44 -5.59 -42.17 -6.94
C ALA A 44 -5.62 -40.65 -6.69
N ALA A 45 -4.43 -40.04 -6.75
CA ALA A 45 -4.27 -38.63 -7.07
C ALA A 45 -4.67 -38.42 -8.54
N SER A 46 -5.87 -37.88 -8.77
CA SER A 46 -6.23 -37.30 -10.06
C SER A 46 -5.70 -35.87 -10.12
N GLY A 47 -4.81 -35.65 -11.08
CA GLY A 47 -4.27 -34.34 -11.38
C GLY A 47 -5.35 -33.34 -11.73
N VAL A 48 -5.25 -32.15 -11.14
CA VAL A 48 -5.91 -30.97 -11.65
C VAL A 48 -4.93 -30.34 -12.62
N GLU A 49 -5.28 -30.42 -13.90
CA GLU A 49 -4.62 -29.71 -14.99
C GLU A 49 -4.56 -28.22 -14.64
N GLY A 50 -3.33 -27.69 -14.63
CA GLY A 50 -3.08 -26.26 -14.58
C GLY A 50 -3.63 -25.61 -15.85
N SER A 51 -4.79 -24.97 -15.73
CA SER A 51 -5.24 -24.01 -16.71
C SER A 51 -4.58 -22.68 -16.41
N SER A 52 -3.58 -22.35 -17.22
CA SER A 52 -3.01 -21.02 -17.41
C SER A 52 -4.14 -20.09 -17.88
N GLY A 53 -4.82 -19.47 -16.92
CA GLY A 53 -5.89 -18.51 -17.16
C GLY A 53 -5.35 -17.09 -17.12
N VAL A 54 -5.69 -16.31 -18.15
CA VAL A 54 -5.56 -14.85 -18.24
C VAL A 54 -6.00 -14.21 -16.93
N GLY A 55 -5.07 -13.55 -16.23
CA GLY A 55 -5.28 -12.92 -14.93
C GLY A 55 -5.58 -11.42 -14.99
N GLY A 56 -5.86 -10.87 -16.18
CA GLY A 56 -6.51 -9.56 -16.30
C GLY A 56 -8.01 -9.71 -16.12
N SER A 57 -8.66 -8.81 -15.38
CA SER A 57 -10.13 -8.78 -15.23
C SER A 57 -10.85 -8.38 -16.53
N SER A 58 -10.62 -9.10 -17.64
CA SER A 58 -11.47 -9.06 -18.83
C SER A 58 -12.82 -9.76 -18.57
N GLY A 59 -13.40 -9.51 -17.40
CA GLY A 59 -14.79 -9.83 -17.11
C GLY A 59 -15.68 -8.84 -17.85
N VAL A 60 -16.83 -9.31 -18.33
CA VAL A 60 -17.87 -8.40 -18.80
C VAL A 60 -18.25 -7.47 -17.63
N CYS A 61 -18.23 -6.15 -17.85
CA CYS A 61 -18.72 -5.20 -16.85
C CYS A 61 -20.18 -5.54 -16.49
N ILE A 62 -20.37 -6.03 -15.26
CA ILE A 62 -21.66 -6.24 -14.63
C ILE A 62 -21.76 -5.23 -13.49
N HIS A 63 -22.80 -4.39 -13.54
CA HIS A 63 -23.02 -3.38 -12.50
C HIS A 63 -23.43 -4.09 -11.21
N ASP A 64 -22.46 -4.28 -10.32
CA ASP A 64 -22.63 -4.93 -9.03
C ASP A 64 -21.89 -4.14 -7.94
N ILE A 65 -22.22 -4.42 -6.68
CA ILE A 65 -21.57 -3.81 -5.53
C ILE A 65 -20.26 -4.53 -5.30
N LEU A 66 -19.14 -3.79 -5.33
CA LEU A 66 -17.83 -4.38 -5.07
C LEU A 66 -17.82 -5.06 -3.70
N ALA A 67 -17.46 -6.35 -3.69
CA ALA A 67 -17.24 -7.06 -2.44
C ALA A 67 -16.08 -6.40 -1.67
N THR A 68 -16.28 -6.17 -0.37
CA THR A 68 -15.28 -5.59 0.53
C THR A 68 -15.20 -6.41 1.80
N SER A 69 -14.04 -6.42 2.46
CA SER A 69 -13.91 -7.05 3.78
C SER A 69 -14.79 -6.30 4.77
N GLN A 70 -15.56 -7.04 5.59
CA GLN A 70 -16.43 -6.44 6.61
C GLN A 70 -15.64 -5.98 7.84
N ILE A 71 -14.48 -6.58 8.10
CA ILE A 71 -13.67 -6.31 9.29
C ILE A 71 -12.18 -6.31 8.91
N PRO A 72 -11.73 -5.44 7.98
CA PRO A 72 -10.32 -5.37 7.65
C PRO A 72 -9.52 -4.89 8.87
N ARG A 73 -8.38 -5.53 9.09
CA ARG A 73 -7.38 -5.08 10.05
C ARG A 73 -6.66 -3.85 9.48
N LEU A 74 -6.27 -2.93 10.35
CA LEU A 74 -5.39 -1.82 9.97
C LEU A 74 -4.09 -2.38 9.40
N LEU A 75 -3.68 -1.82 8.26
CA LEU A 75 -2.34 -2.06 7.74
C LEU A 75 -1.31 -1.39 8.65
N ASN A 76 -0.08 -1.89 8.68
CA ASN A 76 0.98 -1.31 9.50
C ASN A 76 1.17 0.20 9.28
N ARG A 77 1.09 0.66 8.01
CA ARG A 77 1.15 2.11 7.68
C ARG A 77 -0.04 2.90 8.23
N GLU A 78 -1.22 2.29 8.28
CA GLU A 78 -2.45 2.91 8.77
C GLU A 78 -2.43 2.99 10.29
N TYR A 79 -1.92 1.95 10.96
CA TYR A 79 -1.69 1.97 12.40
C TYR A 79 -0.79 3.14 12.80
N ASP A 80 0.34 3.32 12.12
CA ASP A 80 1.24 4.45 12.38
C ASP A 80 0.56 5.80 12.14
N ALA A 81 -0.19 5.94 11.04
CA ALA A 81 -0.89 7.18 10.72
C ALA A 81 -2.00 7.51 11.74
N VAL A 82 -2.74 6.50 12.21
CA VAL A 82 -3.75 6.63 13.27
C VAL A 82 -3.10 7.04 14.59
N VAL A 83 -2.02 6.37 15.00
CA VAL A 83 -1.30 6.67 16.24
C VAL A 83 -0.68 8.07 16.18
N GLN A 84 -0.10 8.47 15.06
CA GLN A 84 0.42 9.81 14.86
C GLN A 84 -0.69 10.87 14.98
N ASP A 85 -1.82 10.68 14.29
CA ASP A 85 -2.89 11.67 14.25
C ASP A 85 -3.61 11.79 15.60
N LEU A 86 -3.84 10.67 16.31
CA LEU A 86 -4.49 10.67 17.61
C LEU A 86 -3.56 11.10 18.75
N LEU A 87 -2.34 10.59 18.77
CA LEU A 87 -1.45 10.64 19.94
C LEU A 87 -0.15 11.42 19.68
N GLY A 88 0.15 11.79 18.43
CA GLY A 88 1.40 12.48 18.08
C GLY A 88 2.66 11.64 18.24
N VAL A 89 2.51 10.32 18.35
CA VAL A 89 3.64 9.37 18.44
C VAL A 89 4.00 8.93 17.04
N THR A 90 5.23 9.20 16.62
CA THR A 90 5.77 8.81 15.31
C THR A 90 6.92 7.82 15.41
N ILE A 91 7.57 7.76 16.56
CA ILE A 91 8.66 6.85 16.88
C ILE A 91 8.53 6.40 18.32
N LEU A 92 9.06 5.22 18.64
CA LEU A 92 9.15 4.69 20.00
C LEU A 92 10.63 4.51 20.37
N ALA A 93 11.01 4.98 21.56
CA ALA A 93 12.34 4.73 22.11
C ALA A 93 12.55 3.23 22.37
N SER A 94 11.50 2.50 22.74
CA SER A 94 11.53 1.04 22.90
C SER A 94 11.77 0.25 21.60
N ALA A 95 11.61 0.92 20.45
CA ALA A 95 11.81 0.36 19.11
C ALA A 95 13.02 0.98 18.39
N ASP A 96 14.07 1.36 19.13
CA ASP A 96 15.27 2.01 18.57
C ASP A 96 14.95 3.29 17.77
N ASN A 97 14.01 4.10 18.26
CA ASN A 97 13.50 5.32 17.62
C ASN A 97 12.87 5.06 16.23
N ARG A 98 12.20 3.92 16.06
CA ARG A 98 11.45 3.57 14.85
C ARG A 98 9.94 3.72 15.03
N PRO A 99 9.16 3.78 13.93
CA PRO A 99 7.71 3.82 13.99
C PRO A 99 7.11 2.65 14.79
N PRO A 100 5.96 2.83 15.45
CA PRO A 100 5.29 1.77 16.21
C PRO A 100 5.09 0.46 15.43
N SER A 101 4.77 0.56 14.14
CA SER A 101 4.51 -0.61 13.30
C SER A 101 5.71 -1.53 13.07
N GLU A 102 6.95 -1.08 13.30
CA GLU A 102 8.16 -1.91 13.18
C GLU A 102 8.25 -3.00 14.26
N VAL A 103 7.45 -2.88 15.33
CA VAL A 103 7.32 -3.91 16.37
C VAL A 103 6.18 -4.88 16.05
N LEU A 104 5.26 -4.51 15.16
CA LEU A 104 4.18 -5.37 14.70
C LEU A 104 4.70 -6.46 13.76
N VAL A 105 3.90 -7.50 13.55
CA VAL A 105 4.17 -8.45 12.47
C VAL A 105 3.86 -7.79 11.13
N SER A 106 4.48 -8.27 10.05
CA SER A 106 4.15 -7.82 8.68
C SER A 106 2.66 -8.04 8.37
N ASP A 107 2.09 -7.18 7.52
CA ASP A 107 0.71 -7.32 7.07
C ASP A 107 0.46 -8.70 6.42
N PHE A 108 -0.67 -9.33 6.76
CA PHE A 108 -1.04 -10.67 6.28
C PHE A 108 -2.57 -10.85 6.23
N GLU A 109 -3.06 -11.72 5.35
CA GLU A 109 -4.49 -12.03 5.24
C GLU A 109 -4.96 -13.04 6.30
N GLY A 110 -6.25 -12.99 6.62
CA GLY A 110 -6.90 -13.95 7.52
C GLY A 110 -6.92 -13.54 8.99
N SER A 111 -7.22 -14.52 9.85
CA SER A 111 -7.49 -14.29 11.27
C SER A 111 -6.25 -13.81 12.03
N LEU A 112 -6.46 -12.98 13.04
CA LEU A 112 -5.38 -12.52 13.90
C LEU A 112 -4.76 -13.70 14.67
N THR A 113 -3.45 -13.85 14.58
CA THR A 113 -2.71 -14.89 15.31
C THR A 113 -2.36 -14.42 16.72
N ASP A 114 -2.10 -15.35 17.63
CA ASP A 114 -1.64 -15.03 18.99
C ASP A 114 -0.38 -14.17 18.97
N LEU A 115 0.55 -14.47 18.06
CA LEU A 115 1.77 -13.67 17.89
C LEU A 115 1.43 -12.22 17.49
N ALA A 116 0.56 -12.04 16.50
CA ALA A 116 0.16 -10.71 16.03
C ALA A 116 -0.55 -9.92 17.13
N TRP A 117 -1.49 -10.55 17.84
CA TRP A 117 -2.18 -9.93 18.98
C TRP A 117 -1.21 -9.49 20.08
N ASN A 118 -0.29 -10.38 20.48
CA ASN A 118 0.71 -10.06 21.49
C ASN A 118 1.60 -8.87 21.09
N ARG A 119 1.90 -8.69 19.78
CA ARG A 119 2.63 -7.51 19.31
C ARG A 119 1.83 -6.22 19.45
N TYR A 120 0.53 -6.23 19.19
CA TYR A 120 -0.31 -5.06 19.45
C TYR A 120 -0.31 -4.66 20.93
N LEU A 121 -0.35 -5.62 21.85
CA LEU A 121 -0.26 -5.35 23.30
C LEU A 121 1.07 -4.70 23.68
N VAL A 122 2.19 -5.26 23.22
CA VAL A 122 3.54 -4.71 23.51
C VAL A 122 3.68 -3.28 22.96
N VAL A 123 3.16 -3.02 21.76
CA VAL A 123 3.18 -1.69 21.16
C VAL A 123 2.26 -0.72 21.91
N ALA A 124 1.07 -1.18 22.31
CA ALA A 124 0.14 -0.38 23.11
C ALA A 124 0.76 0.04 24.44
N GLU A 125 1.43 -0.86 25.15
CA GLU A 125 2.17 -0.58 26.39
C GLU A 125 3.27 0.46 26.15
N SER A 126 4.07 0.29 25.09
CA SER A 126 5.15 1.24 24.76
C SER A 126 4.61 2.64 24.44
N ILE A 127 3.57 2.72 23.61
CA ILE A 127 2.92 3.99 23.26
C ILE A 127 2.35 4.65 24.51
N ALA A 128 1.64 3.91 25.35
CA ALA A 128 0.98 4.46 26.53
C ALA A 128 2.00 5.01 27.54
N ALA A 129 3.04 4.24 27.86
CA ALA A 129 4.10 4.67 28.77
C ALA A 129 4.81 5.93 28.26
N GLU A 130 5.22 5.96 26.99
CA GLU A 130 5.91 7.13 26.41
C GLU A 130 4.99 8.35 26.30
N LEU A 131 3.73 8.17 25.91
CA LEU A 131 2.76 9.26 25.82
C LEU A 131 2.47 9.89 27.19
N MET A 132 2.23 9.05 28.20
CA MET A 132 1.85 9.49 29.54
C MET A 132 2.99 10.19 30.28
N ALA A 133 4.25 9.85 29.96
CA ALA A 133 5.43 10.55 30.44
C ALA A 133 5.83 11.76 29.56
N GLY A 134 5.28 11.87 28.35
CA GLY A 134 5.70 12.80 27.31
C GLY A 134 4.89 14.10 27.23
N PRO A 135 5.33 15.04 26.38
CA PRO A 135 4.66 16.32 26.18
C PRO A 135 3.28 16.20 25.50
N ASN A 136 3.00 15.04 24.91
CA ASN A 136 1.75 14.76 24.20
C ASN A 136 0.66 14.11 25.08
N LYS A 137 0.87 13.96 26.40
CA LYS A 137 -0.12 13.38 27.34
C LYS A 137 -1.53 13.94 27.16
N SER A 138 -1.65 15.26 26.93
CA SER A 138 -2.92 15.96 26.74
C SER A 138 -3.70 15.56 25.48
N LYS A 139 -3.07 14.89 24.51
CA LYS A 139 -3.75 14.31 23.34
C LYS A 139 -4.64 13.12 23.71
N PHE A 140 -4.30 12.41 24.78
CA PHE A 140 -5.16 11.38 25.35
C PHE A 140 -5.99 11.94 26.50
N ILE A 141 -5.35 12.51 27.53
CA ILE A 141 -6.02 12.98 28.76
C ILE A 141 -5.62 14.42 29.10
N ALA A 142 -6.58 15.34 28.96
CA ALA A 142 -6.34 16.79 29.14
C ALA A 142 -6.63 17.30 30.57
N CYS A 143 -7.20 16.47 31.43
CA CYS A 143 -7.52 16.79 32.83
C CYS A 143 -6.66 15.98 33.80
N ASP A 144 -6.69 16.35 35.08
CA ASP A 144 -6.11 15.55 36.16
C ASP A 144 -6.87 14.21 36.26
N PRO A 145 -6.24 13.04 36.06
CA PRO A 145 -6.89 11.74 36.16
C PRO A 145 -7.58 11.49 37.51
N ALA A 146 -7.13 12.13 38.59
CA ALA A 146 -7.74 12.05 39.91
C ALA A 146 -9.03 12.90 40.04
N ALA A 147 -9.28 13.82 39.11
CA ALA A 147 -10.45 14.68 39.16
C ALA A 147 -11.74 13.90 38.85
N PRO A 148 -12.85 14.14 39.59
CA PRO A 148 -14.12 13.49 39.33
C PRO A 148 -14.58 13.64 37.88
N GLY A 149 -14.92 12.52 37.23
CA GLY A 149 -15.42 12.49 35.85
C GLY A 149 -14.34 12.66 34.76
N CYS A 150 -13.08 12.92 35.10
CA CYS A 150 -12.01 13.10 34.10
C CYS A 150 -11.82 11.85 33.23
N LEU A 151 -11.73 10.67 33.84
CA LEU A 151 -11.54 9.40 33.12
C LEU A 151 -12.72 9.09 32.19
N GLU A 152 -13.96 9.26 32.65
CA GLU A 152 -15.14 9.01 31.80
C GLU A 152 -15.20 9.97 30.62
N ALA A 153 -14.95 11.26 30.84
CA ALA A 153 -14.89 12.26 29.77
C ALA A 153 -13.78 11.91 28.76
N THR A 154 -12.63 11.45 29.25
CA THR A 154 -11.50 10.98 28.43
C THR A 154 -11.89 9.76 27.60
N ILE A 155 -12.50 8.75 28.21
CA ILE A 155 -12.98 7.53 27.53
C ILE A 155 -13.93 7.88 26.39
N ARG A 156 -14.91 8.77 26.63
CA ARG A 156 -15.88 9.15 25.60
C ARG A 156 -15.24 9.98 24.49
N ALA A 157 -14.39 10.95 24.84
CA ALA A 157 -13.76 11.85 23.86
C ALA A 157 -12.73 11.12 23.00
N PHE A 158 -11.83 10.35 23.61
CA PHE A 158 -10.81 9.59 22.90
C PHE A 158 -11.42 8.40 22.17
N GLY A 159 -12.27 7.63 22.84
CA GLY A 159 -12.93 6.46 22.27
C GLY A 159 -13.71 6.79 21.00
N ARG A 160 -14.39 7.94 20.97
CA ARG A 160 -15.09 8.42 19.77
C ARG A 160 -14.20 8.44 18.53
N LYS A 161 -12.96 8.93 18.68
CA LYS A 161 -11.98 9.05 17.59
C LYS A 161 -11.29 7.71 17.34
N ALA A 162 -10.90 7.01 18.41
CA ALA A 162 -10.22 5.72 18.36
C ALA A 162 -11.06 4.64 17.68
N PHE A 163 -12.37 4.59 17.95
CA PHE A 163 -13.31 3.63 17.36
C PHE A 163 -14.06 4.18 16.15
N ARG A 164 -13.77 5.43 15.74
CA ARG A 164 -14.40 6.14 14.61
C ARG A 164 -15.93 6.27 14.69
N ARG A 165 -16.51 6.08 15.87
CA ARG A 165 -17.93 6.25 16.18
C ARG A 165 -18.13 6.57 17.66
N PRO A 166 -19.28 7.16 18.06
CA PRO A 166 -19.66 7.19 19.47
C PRO A 166 -19.56 5.80 20.10
N LEU A 167 -19.01 5.75 21.32
CA LEU A 167 -19.06 4.54 22.14
C LEU A 167 -20.50 4.31 22.60
N ILE A 168 -20.91 3.04 22.62
CA ILE A 168 -22.12 2.64 23.33
C ILE A 168 -21.85 2.62 24.83
N GLU A 169 -22.90 2.65 25.65
CA GLU A 169 -22.74 2.77 27.09
C GLU A 169 -22.01 1.54 27.68
N GLU A 170 -22.25 0.36 27.13
CA GLU A 170 -21.59 -0.88 27.53
C GLU A 170 -20.06 -0.84 27.30
N GLU A 171 -19.61 -0.16 26.25
CA GLU A 171 -18.19 0.05 25.98
C GLU A 171 -17.59 1.02 27.00
N VAL A 172 -18.26 2.15 27.28
CA VAL A 172 -17.82 3.11 28.29
C VAL A 172 -17.71 2.43 29.65
N GLN A 173 -18.75 1.69 30.08
CA GLN A 173 -18.73 0.95 31.33
C GLN A 173 -17.62 -0.11 31.35
N SER A 174 -17.29 -0.70 30.20
CA SER A 174 -16.18 -1.66 30.12
C SER A 174 -14.82 -1.04 30.39
N PHE A 175 -14.54 0.15 29.88
CA PHE A 175 -13.35 0.90 30.24
C PHE A 175 -13.39 1.39 31.70
N MET A 176 -14.56 1.83 32.19
CA MET A 176 -14.71 2.31 33.56
C MET A 176 -14.45 1.22 34.62
N ARG A 177 -14.61 -0.08 34.29
CA ARG A 177 -14.22 -1.18 35.18
C ARG A 177 -12.73 -1.19 35.52
N LEU A 178 -11.86 -0.60 34.69
CA LEU A 178 -10.43 -0.46 34.98
C LEU A 178 -10.17 0.43 36.19
N THR A 179 -11.12 1.30 36.56
CA THR A 179 -11.02 2.16 37.75
C THR A 179 -11.29 1.43 39.06
N THR A 180 -11.81 0.19 39.00
CA THR A 180 -12.20 -0.61 40.17
C THR A 180 -11.40 -1.92 40.30
N LEU A 181 -10.25 -2.02 39.63
CA LEU A 181 -9.38 -3.21 39.71
C LEU A 181 -8.73 -3.31 41.09
N GLU A 182 -8.47 -4.54 41.54
CA GLU A 182 -7.87 -4.86 42.84
C GLU A 182 -6.53 -5.61 42.65
N PRO A 183 -5.41 -5.14 43.23
CA PRO A 183 -5.28 -3.93 44.05
C PRO A 183 -5.44 -2.64 43.20
N PRO A 184 -5.91 -1.53 43.79
CA PRO A 184 -6.12 -0.29 43.06
C PRO A 184 -4.78 0.30 42.59
N GLY A 185 -4.73 0.67 41.30
CA GLY A 185 -3.66 1.49 40.75
C GLY A 185 -3.84 2.97 41.10
N THR A 186 -2.77 3.76 40.93
CA THR A 186 -2.84 5.22 40.95
C THR A 186 -3.71 5.74 39.79
N PRO A 187 -4.29 6.95 39.89
CA PRO A 187 -5.08 7.54 38.80
C PRO A 187 -4.30 7.62 37.46
N GLU A 188 -3.00 7.85 37.52
CA GLU A 188 -2.11 7.84 36.36
C GLU A 188 -1.95 6.44 35.74
N GLU A 189 -1.71 5.42 36.56
CA GLU A 189 -1.62 4.03 36.10
C GLU A 189 -2.95 3.54 35.51
N VAL A 190 -4.09 3.96 36.07
CA VAL A 190 -5.42 3.65 35.52
C VAL A 190 -5.64 4.33 34.18
N ALA A 191 -5.23 5.59 34.03
CA ALA A 191 -5.30 6.30 32.74
C ALA A 191 -4.42 5.62 31.68
N GLU A 192 -3.20 5.23 32.04
CA GLU A 192 -2.30 4.46 31.15
C GLU A 192 -2.93 3.12 30.75
N ALA A 193 -3.50 2.37 31.69
CA ALA A 193 -4.19 1.10 31.42
C ALA A 193 -5.40 1.28 30.48
N ILE A 194 -6.17 2.37 30.62
CA ILE A 194 -7.27 2.71 29.70
C ILE A 194 -6.74 2.94 28.28
N LEU A 195 -5.63 3.65 28.12
CA LEU A 195 -5.01 3.87 26.81
C LEU A 195 -4.53 2.55 26.19
N ILE A 196 -3.86 1.69 26.97
CA ILE A 196 -3.46 0.35 26.53
C ILE A 196 -4.68 -0.44 26.03
N ALA A 197 -5.76 -0.45 26.80
CA ALA A 197 -6.99 -1.14 26.45
C ALA A 197 -7.64 -0.59 25.17
N PHE A 198 -7.57 0.73 24.90
CA PHE A 198 -8.02 1.28 23.63
C PHE A 198 -7.14 0.80 22.46
N LEU A 199 -5.82 0.91 22.59
CA LEU A 199 -4.87 0.58 21.52
C LEU A 199 -4.82 -0.92 21.20
N ALA A 200 -5.17 -1.77 22.15
CA ALA A 200 -5.32 -3.20 21.94
C ALA A 200 -6.71 -3.60 21.44
N SER A 201 -7.74 -2.75 21.57
CA SER A 201 -9.12 -3.14 21.24
C SER A 201 -9.29 -3.53 19.76
N PRO A 202 -10.05 -4.59 19.44
CA PRO A 202 -10.46 -4.89 18.06
C PRO A 202 -11.10 -3.70 17.34
N SER A 203 -11.87 -2.86 18.05
CA SER A 203 -12.49 -1.66 17.48
C SER A 203 -11.48 -0.56 17.13
N PHE A 204 -10.26 -0.63 17.67
CA PHE A 204 -9.14 0.24 17.30
C PHE A 204 -8.29 -0.35 16.17
N ILE A 205 -7.91 -1.62 16.27
CA ILE A 205 -7.01 -2.28 15.29
C ILE A 205 -7.72 -2.79 14.03
N MET A 206 -9.05 -2.73 13.97
CA MET A 206 -9.86 -3.10 12.80
C MET A 206 -10.81 -1.96 12.40
N LEU A 207 -11.37 -2.07 11.18
CA LEU A 207 -12.38 -1.15 10.63
C LEU A 207 -13.71 -1.90 10.44
N PRO A 208 -14.46 -2.18 11.51
CA PRO A 208 -15.64 -3.02 11.42
C PRO A 208 -16.82 -2.31 10.74
N GLU A 209 -17.45 -3.00 9.79
CA GLU A 209 -18.69 -2.61 9.12
C GLU A 209 -19.83 -3.55 9.56
N LEU A 210 -20.50 -3.15 10.64
CA LEU A 210 -21.47 -3.94 11.39
C LEU A 210 -22.92 -3.49 11.17
N ALA A 211 -23.18 -2.44 10.38
CA ALA A 211 -24.54 -2.05 10.03
C ALA A 211 -25.34 -3.24 9.47
N GLN A 212 -26.65 -3.24 9.73
CA GLN A 212 -27.55 -4.32 9.34
C GLN A 212 -28.76 -3.82 8.53
N GLU A 213 -28.87 -2.50 8.31
CA GLU A 213 -29.95 -1.90 7.51
C GLU A 213 -29.83 -2.39 6.06
N ARG A 214 -30.88 -3.01 5.51
CA ARG A 214 -30.91 -3.47 4.12
C ARG A 214 -31.32 -2.34 3.17
N GLU A 215 -30.68 -2.29 2.01
CA GLU A 215 -31.07 -1.47 0.85
C GLU A 215 -31.07 -2.38 -0.38
N GLY A 216 -32.25 -2.91 -0.75
CA GLY A 216 -32.37 -3.99 -1.73
C GLY A 216 -31.75 -5.29 -1.23
N ASP A 217 -30.92 -5.92 -2.07
CA ASP A 217 -30.18 -7.15 -1.73
C ASP A 217 -28.86 -6.88 -1.00
N ALA A 218 -28.54 -5.61 -0.72
CA ALA A 218 -27.33 -5.17 -0.04
C ALA A 218 -27.60 -4.66 1.38
N ILE A 219 -26.52 -4.45 2.13
CA ILE A 219 -26.53 -3.78 3.43
C ILE A 219 -26.01 -2.36 3.25
N LYS A 220 -26.76 -1.39 3.74
CA LYS A 220 -26.38 0.01 3.75
C LYS A 220 -25.48 0.30 4.95
N LEU A 221 -24.33 0.92 4.68
CA LEU A 221 -23.41 1.38 5.70
C LEU A 221 -24.00 2.58 6.46
N SER A 222 -23.73 2.62 7.76
CA SER A 222 -23.98 3.78 8.61
C SER A 222 -23.08 4.96 8.21
N SER A 223 -23.48 6.18 8.57
CA SER A 223 -22.65 7.36 8.25
C SER A 223 -21.28 7.34 8.94
N HIS A 224 -21.13 6.69 10.10
CA HIS A 224 -19.83 6.50 10.75
C HIS A 224 -18.93 5.50 10.01
N GLU A 225 -19.49 4.42 9.47
CA GLU A 225 -18.75 3.48 8.62
C GLU A 225 -18.33 4.11 7.30
N VAL A 226 -19.21 4.90 6.67
CA VAL A 226 -18.85 5.69 5.46
C VAL A 226 -17.75 6.70 5.77
N ALA A 227 -17.81 7.39 6.93
CA ALA A 227 -16.75 8.29 7.36
C ALA A 227 -15.42 7.57 7.56
N ALA A 228 -15.43 6.40 8.21
CA ALA A 228 -14.24 5.58 8.38
C ALA A 228 -13.67 5.19 7.00
N ARG A 229 -14.49 4.60 6.11
CA ARG A 229 -14.08 4.21 4.77
C ARG A 229 -13.48 5.37 3.97
N LEU A 230 -14.08 6.56 4.04
CA LEU A 230 -13.56 7.77 3.40
C LEU A 230 -12.22 8.21 3.98
N SER A 231 -12.08 8.20 5.31
CA SER A 231 -10.85 8.61 6.00
C SER A 231 -9.68 7.65 5.76
N PHE A 232 -9.93 6.35 5.70
CA PHE A 232 -8.89 5.37 5.42
C PHE A 232 -8.52 5.32 3.94
N LEU A 233 -9.49 5.50 3.01
CA LEU A 233 -9.13 5.65 1.60
C LEU A 233 -8.25 6.88 1.37
N LEU A 234 -8.58 8.03 1.96
CA LEU A 234 -7.97 9.31 1.57
C LEU A 234 -6.78 9.72 2.45
N TRP A 235 -6.70 9.26 3.69
CA TRP A 235 -5.70 9.69 4.68
C TRP A 235 -4.97 8.56 5.41
N ASP A 236 -5.31 7.28 5.14
CA ASP A 236 -4.84 6.08 5.89
C ASP A 236 -5.06 6.21 7.42
N SER A 237 -6.02 7.04 7.86
CA SER A 237 -6.14 7.43 9.26
C SER A 237 -7.57 7.81 9.64
N VAL A 238 -7.79 8.16 10.91
CA VAL A 238 -9.09 8.50 11.49
C VAL A 238 -9.78 9.70 10.84
N PRO A 239 -11.14 9.74 10.85
CA PRO A 239 -11.91 10.92 10.49
C PRO A 239 -11.51 12.14 11.32
N ASP A 240 -11.45 13.31 10.68
CA ASP A 240 -11.33 14.58 11.42
C ASP A 240 -12.67 15.00 12.04
N ASP A 241 -12.63 16.05 12.86
CA ASP A 241 -13.82 16.51 13.59
C ASP A 241 -14.95 16.97 12.64
N ILE A 242 -14.62 17.49 11.45
CA ILE A 242 -15.61 17.88 10.43
C ILE A 242 -16.32 16.65 9.88
N LEU A 243 -15.58 15.60 9.49
CA LEU A 243 -16.17 14.37 8.97
C LEU A 243 -16.97 13.62 10.04
N ASN A 244 -16.47 13.60 11.27
CA ASN A 244 -17.17 13.04 12.43
C ASN A 244 -18.50 13.75 12.71
N ALA A 245 -18.54 15.09 12.61
CA ALA A 245 -19.78 15.85 12.77
C ALA A 245 -20.79 15.58 11.63
N ALA A 246 -20.31 15.44 10.38
CA ALA A 246 -21.16 15.05 9.25
C ALA A 246 -21.74 13.64 9.46
N ALA A 247 -20.95 12.71 9.99
CA ALA A 247 -21.39 11.36 10.32
C ALA A 247 -22.48 11.35 11.40
N ASP A 248 -22.29 12.10 12.49
CA ASP A 248 -23.30 12.24 13.55
C ASP A 248 -24.62 12.81 13.04
N ALA A 249 -24.55 13.72 12.07
CA ALA A 249 -25.72 14.36 11.47
C ALA A 249 -26.39 13.51 10.37
N GLY A 250 -25.89 12.31 10.08
CA GLY A 250 -26.42 11.45 8.99
C GLY A 250 -26.15 12.02 7.59
N GLN A 251 -25.16 12.89 7.45
CA GLN A 251 -24.84 13.63 6.22
C GLN A 251 -23.79 12.92 5.35
N LEU A 252 -23.77 11.58 5.38
CA LEU A 252 -22.92 10.72 4.53
C LEU A 252 -23.72 9.58 3.91
N THR A 253 -25.02 9.78 3.75
CA THR A 253 -25.88 8.97 2.87
C THR A 253 -25.82 9.64 1.49
N THR A 254 -26.18 9.11 0.33
CA THR A 254 -25.94 9.80 -0.98
C THR A 254 -24.47 10.05 -1.40
N LYS A 255 -24.23 9.86 -2.70
CA LYS A 255 -22.93 10.08 -3.36
C LYS A 255 -22.47 11.54 -3.31
N ALA A 256 -23.39 12.50 -3.44
CA ALA A 256 -23.08 13.92 -3.46
C ALA A 256 -22.51 14.43 -2.11
N GLN A 257 -23.05 13.94 -0.99
CA GLN A 257 -22.54 14.27 0.33
C GLN A 257 -21.12 13.72 0.55
N ILE A 258 -20.90 12.47 0.14
CA ILE A 258 -19.58 11.80 0.20
C ILE A 258 -18.57 12.54 -0.66
N LEU A 259 -18.91 12.88 -1.91
CA LEU A 259 -18.03 13.60 -2.83
C LEU A 259 -17.61 14.96 -2.28
N ALA A 260 -18.52 15.68 -1.64
CA ALA A 260 -18.22 16.98 -1.03
C ALA A 260 -17.16 16.85 0.08
N GLN A 261 -17.27 15.82 0.92
CA GLN A 261 -16.25 15.54 1.95
C GLN A 261 -14.95 15.02 1.33
N ALA A 262 -15.01 14.15 0.33
CA ALA A 262 -13.83 13.63 -0.38
C ALA A 262 -12.98 14.77 -0.95
N ARG A 263 -13.62 15.68 -1.71
CA ARG A 263 -12.96 16.85 -2.30
C ARG A 263 -12.33 17.76 -1.25
N ARG A 264 -13.00 17.98 -0.12
CA ARG A 264 -12.43 18.74 1.01
C ARG A 264 -11.20 18.04 1.57
N MET A 265 -11.28 16.74 1.82
CA MET A 265 -10.23 15.96 2.47
C MET A 265 -8.97 15.86 1.62
N ILE A 266 -9.13 15.70 0.30
CA ILE A 266 -8.03 15.66 -0.68
C ILE A 266 -7.18 16.94 -0.66
N GLN A 267 -7.76 18.10 -0.27
CA GLN A 267 -6.99 19.34 -0.14
C GLN A 267 -6.01 19.33 1.05
N ASN A 268 -6.14 18.38 1.98
CA ASN A 268 -5.15 18.20 3.04
C ASN A 268 -3.93 17.46 2.49
N ARG A 269 -3.00 18.24 1.90
CA ARG A 269 -1.77 17.72 1.28
C ARG A 269 -1.01 16.77 2.20
N GLN A 270 -0.81 17.15 3.46
CA GLN A 270 -0.03 16.35 4.40
C GLN A 270 -0.58 14.93 4.58
N LYS A 271 -1.91 14.79 4.70
CA LYS A 271 -2.51 13.47 4.92
C LYS A 271 -2.73 12.70 3.61
N THR A 272 -3.17 13.39 2.56
CA THR A 272 -3.46 12.75 1.26
C THR A 272 -2.19 12.33 0.52
N ALA A 273 -1.08 13.06 0.68
CA ALA A 273 0.22 12.66 0.14
C ALA A 273 0.66 11.27 0.63
N ARG A 274 0.36 10.91 1.89
CA ARG A 274 0.71 9.58 2.44
C ARG A 274 0.09 8.44 1.62
N VAL A 275 -1.20 8.58 1.28
CA VAL A 275 -1.93 7.59 0.47
C VAL A 275 -1.43 7.57 -0.97
N VAL A 276 -1.27 8.75 -1.58
CA VAL A 276 -0.73 8.86 -2.96
C VAL A 276 0.62 8.17 -3.05
N VAL A 277 1.54 8.48 -2.14
CA VAL A 277 2.88 7.88 -2.12
C VAL A 277 2.80 6.38 -1.82
N ALA A 278 1.98 5.95 -0.86
CA ALA A 278 1.82 4.52 -0.53
C ALA A 278 1.33 3.70 -1.74
N PHE A 279 0.33 4.21 -2.46
CA PHE A 279 -0.16 3.58 -3.69
C PHE A 279 0.94 3.51 -4.76
N HIS A 280 1.61 4.62 -5.04
CA HIS A 280 2.62 4.63 -6.11
C HIS A 280 3.88 3.84 -5.73
N ARG A 281 4.21 3.71 -4.44
CA ARG A 281 5.22 2.77 -3.96
C ARG A 281 4.81 1.33 -4.25
N ASP A 282 3.56 0.95 -4.00
CA ASP A 282 3.05 -0.39 -4.34
C ASP A 282 3.08 -0.64 -5.86
N LEU A 283 2.68 0.35 -6.67
CA LEU A 283 2.76 0.30 -8.13
C LEU A 283 4.22 0.17 -8.62
N ALA A 284 5.16 0.87 -7.98
CA ALA A 284 6.59 0.86 -8.32
C ALA A 284 7.39 -0.26 -7.63
N GLU A 285 6.70 -1.17 -6.93
CA GLU A 285 7.28 -2.27 -6.15
C GLU A 285 8.31 -1.81 -5.08
N ILE A 286 8.18 -0.58 -4.57
CA ILE A 286 9.02 0.01 -3.52
C ILE A 286 8.55 -0.51 -2.16
N ARG A 287 9.06 -1.67 -1.76
CA ARG A 287 8.73 -2.31 -0.48
C ARG A 287 9.93 -3.04 0.13
N ALA A 288 9.85 -3.33 1.42
CA ALA A 288 10.85 -4.18 2.09
C ALA A 288 10.97 -5.54 1.39
N GLY A 289 12.22 -5.97 1.16
CA GLY A 289 12.51 -7.22 0.44
C GLY A 289 12.34 -7.15 -1.08
N SER A 290 12.04 -5.99 -1.67
CA SER A 290 12.08 -5.78 -3.11
C SER A 290 13.51 -5.54 -3.63
N LEU A 291 13.63 -5.25 -4.93
CA LEU A 291 14.89 -4.85 -5.54
C LEU A 291 15.40 -3.49 -5.05
N TRP A 292 14.52 -2.67 -4.49
CA TRP A 292 14.87 -1.34 -3.99
C TRP A 292 15.74 -1.42 -2.74
N GLY A 293 16.89 -0.75 -2.77
CA GLY A 293 17.82 -0.67 -1.64
C GLY A 293 18.56 -1.97 -1.30
N THR A 294 18.42 -3.02 -2.10
CA THR A 294 19.11 -4.32 -1.92
C THR A 294 20.24 -4.55 -2.93
N ARG A 295 20.31 -3.74 -3.98
CA ARG A 295 21.34 -3.81 -5.03
C ARG A 295 22.53 -2.93 -4.68
N ASP A 296 23.68 -3.57 -4.49
CA ASP A 296 24.98 -2.91 -4.52
C ASP A 296 25.51 -2.86 -5.95
N HIS A 297 26.48 -1.98 -6.21
CA HIS A 297 27.10 -1.79 -7.52
C HIS A 297 28.62 -1.78 -7.43
N ASP A 298 29.27 -2.17 -8.51
CA ASP A 298 30.72 -2.16 -8.63
C ASP A 298 31.25 -0.72 -8.58
N GLY A 299 31.73 -0.29 -7.41
CA GLY A 299 32.28 1.05 -7.21
C GLY A 299 33.54 1.36 -8.03
N THR A 300 34.21 0.35 -8.60
CA THR A 300 35.31 0.58 -9.55
C THR A 300 34.78 0.97 -10.93
N LYS A 301 33.63 0.45 -11.31
CA LYS A 301 32.94 0.71 -12.57
C LYS A 301 32.03 1.94 -12.50
N TYR A 302 31.43 2.16 -11.34
CA TYR A 302 30.46 3.24 -11.06
C TYR A 302 30.92 4.09 -9.87
N PRO A 303 32.01 4.88 -10.01
CA PRO A 303 32.61 5.62 -8.90
C PRO A 303 31.72 6.75 -8.35
N ASP A 304 30.71 7.18 -9.10
CA ASP A 304 29.74 8.20 -8.69
C ASP A 304 28.62 7.61 -7.81
N TYR A 305 28.51 6.28 -7.69
CA TYR A 305 27.48 5.63 -6.87
C TYR A 305 27.94 5.46 -5.43
N SER A 306 27.02 5.72 -4.50
CA SER A 306 27.18 5.42 -3.08
C SER A 306 26.02 4.53 -2.62
N PRO A 307 26.26 3.43 -1.87
CA PRO A 307 25.21 2.65 -1.25
C PRO A 307 24.30 3.48 -0.33
N ASP A 308 24.86 4.54 0.30
CA ASP A 308 24.12 5.46 1.17
C ASP A 308 23.09 6.31 0.39
N ALA A 309 23.13 6.30 -0.95
CA ALA A 309 22.14 6.99 -1.77
C ALA A 309 20.82 6.22 -1.90
N ALA A 310 20.75 4.93 -1.56
CA ALA A 310 19.53 4.13 -1.74
C ALA A 310 18.30 4.69 -0.99
N PRO A 311 18.38 5.07 0.30
CA PRO A 311 17.27 5.74 0.99
C PRO A 311 16.87 7.07 0.34
N LEU A 312 17.84 7.81 -0.21
CA LEU A 312 17.60 9.08 -0.90
C LEU A 312 16.91 8.88 -2.24
N MET A 313 17.20 7.79 -2.96
CA MET A 313 16.52 7.43 -4.20
C MET A 313 15.05 7.06 -3.98
N VAL A 314 14.75 6.37 -2.86
CA VAL A 314 13.36 6.12 -2.45
C VAL A 314 12.67 7.43 -2.10
N ALA A 315 13.32 8.28 -1.30
CA ALA A 315 12.77 9.59 -0.92
C ALA A 315 12.57 10.54 -2.12
N GLU A 316 13.44 10.48 -3.15
CA GLU A 316 13.21 11.20 -4.41
C GLU A 316 11.92 10.71 -5.08
N MET A 317 11.71 9.40 -5.13
CA MET A 317 10.55 8.83 -5.79
C MET A 317 9.25 9.22 -5.06
N ASP A 318 9.26 9.22 -3.74
CA ASP A 318 8.13 9.70 -2.93
C ASP A 318 7.81 11.17 -3.20
N ALA A 319 8.85 12.02 -3.19
CA ALA A 319 8.71 13.43 -3.47
C ALA A 319 8.19 13.69 -4.88
N PHE A 320 8.62 12.89 -5.87
CA PHE A 320 8.09 12.95 -7.22
C PHE A 320 6.60 12.61 -7.30
N PHE A 321 6.18 11.48 -6.74
CA PHE A 321 4.77 11.07 -6.79
C PHE A 321 3.87 12.07 -6.08
N GLU A 322 4.31 12.61 -4.93
CA GLU A 322 3.60 13.69 -4.26
C GLU A 322 3.51 14.94 -5.14
N GLU A 323 4.64 15.42 -5.66
CA GLU A 323 4.68 16.66 -6.44
C GLU A 323 3.81 16.57 -7.70
N VAL A 324 3.85 15.44 -8.44
CA VAL A 324 2.98 15.25 -9.61
C VAL A 324 1.51 15.32 -9.23
N ALA A 325 1.08 14.61 -8.18
CA ALA A 325 -0.32 14.62 -7.79
C ALA A 325 -0.80 16.02 -7.35
N PHE A 326 0.01 16.76 -6.58
CA PHE A 326 -0.36 18.07 -6.06
C PHE A 326 -0.10 19.24 -7.02
N ALA A 327 0.63 19.01 -8.11
CA ALA A 327 0.72 19.93 -9.24
C ALA A 327 -0.47 19.81 -10.21
N ALA A 328 -1.56 19.16 -9.79
CA ALA A 328 -2.70 18.80 -10.63
C ALA A 328 -2.30 17.90 -11.82
N GLY A 329 -1.33 17.01 -11.60
CA GLY A 329 -0.85 16.07 -12.60
C GLY A 329 -1.80 14.91 -12.84
N SER A 330 -1.79 14.44 -14.08
CA SER A 330 -2.50 13.26 -14.59
C SER A 330 -1.61 12.01 -14.54
N LEU A 331 -2.17 10.85 -14.89
CA LEU A 331 -1.38 9.63 -15.10
C LEU A 331 -0.26 9.83 -16.13
N LYS A 332 -0.51 10.60 -17.19
CA LYS A 332 0.49 10.92 -18.21
C LYS A 332 1.70 11.64 -17.61
N ASP A 333 1.48 12.51 -16.62
CA ASP A 333 2.55 13.28 -15.98
C ASP A 333 3.48 12.41 -15.12
N LEU A 334 3.02 11.25 -14.64
CA LEU A 334 3.91 10.27 -14.01
C LEU A 334 4.99 9.74 -14.97
N PHE A 335 4.69 9.72 -16.27
CA PHE A 335 5.60 9.25 -17.31
C PHE A 335 6.36 10.38 -18.00
N LEU A 336 5.84 11.61 -18.01
CA LEU A 336 6.43 12.70 -18.80
C LEU A 336 7.01 13.85 -17.98
N SER A 337 6.65 14.00 -16.70
CA SER A 337 7.20 15.06 -15.86
C SER A 337 8.71 14.88 -15.67
N ASN A 338 9.47 15.95 -15.93
CA ASN A 338 10.92 16.01 -15.78
C ASN A 338 11.36 16.60 -14.43
N ILE A 339 10.44 16.75 -13.47
CA ILE A 339 10.77 17.27 -12.15
C ILE A 339 11.62 16.24 -11.40
N GLY A 340 12.80 16.62 -10.93
CA GLY A 340 13.71 15.79 -10.13
C GLY A 340 13.78 16.24 -8.68
N PHE A 341 14.24 15.35 -7.80
CA PHE A 341 14.67 15.72 -6.45
C PHE A 341 16.07 15.18 -6.22
N VAL A 342 17.04 16.07 -6.11
CA VAL A 342 18.46 15.70 -6.07
C VAL A 342 19.16 16.26 -4.84
N ASN A 343 20.13 15.52 -4.32
CA ASN A 343 21.06 16.03 -3.32
C ASN A 343 22.50 15.95 -3.86
N LYS A 344 23.50 16.28 -3.03
CA LYS A 344 24.91 16.21 -3.40
C LYS A 344 25.36 14.82 -3.91
N ASP A 345 24.72 13.74 -3.44
CA ASP A 345 25.12 12.35 -3.71
C ASP A 345 24.42 11.82 -4.97
N THR A 346 23.17 12.23 -5.24
CA THR A 346 22.42 11.82 -6.44
C THR A 346 22.62 12.76 -7.64
N ALA A 347 23.03 14.01 -7.42
CA ALA A 347 23.28 14.99 -8.49
C ALA A 347 24.23 14.49 -9.60
N PRO A 348 25.38 13.86 -9.30
CA PRO A 348 26.29 13.35 -10.34
C PRO A 348 25.65 12.29 -11.25
N LEU A 349 24.74 11.47 -10.71
CA LEU A 349 24.02 10.44 -11.47
C LEU A 349 23.05 11.03 -12.49
N TYR A 350 22.56 12.24 -12.24
CA TYR A 350 21.76 13.04 -13.17
C TYR A 350 22.61 13.97 -14.05
N GLY A 351 23.94 13.89 -13.99
CA GLY A 351 24.85 14.78 -14.75
C GLY A 351 24.92 16.20 -14.19
N LEU A 352 24.45 16.43 -12.96
CA LEU A 352 24.45 17.73 -12.29
C LEU A 352 25.71 17.90 -11.43
N ASN A 353 26.12 19.15 -11.21
CA ASN A 353 27.29 19.44 -10.37
C ASN A 353 26.96 19.26 -8.88
N PRO A 354 27.59 18.31 -8.16
CA PRO A 354 27.28 18.06 -6.75
C PRO A 354 27.58 19.26 -5.84
N ALA A 355 28.49 20.16 -6.23
CA ALA A 355 28.82 21.36 -5.46
C ALA A 355 27.65 22.36 -5.35
N SER A 356 26.62 22.23 -6.18
CA SER A 356 25.41 23.05 -6.15
C SER A 356 24.36 22.55 -5.13
N TYR A 357 24.58 21.40 -4.51
CA TYR A 357 23.58 20.73 -3.67
C TYR A 357 24.11 20.39 -2.28
N GLY A 358 23.20 20.37 -1.31
CA GLY A 358 23.47 19.95 0.07
C GLY A 358 23.14 18.47 0.29
N THR A 359 23.07 18.06 1.56
CA THR A 359 22.65 16.70 1.93
C THR A 359 21.15 16.47 1.73
N GLN A 360 20.35 17.53 1.71
CA GLN A 360 18.89 17.48 1.55
C GLN A 360 18.51 17.43 0.07
N LEU A 361 17.42 16.72 -0.22
CA LEU A 361 16.82 16.71 -1.56
C LEU A 361 16.31 18.11 -1.94
N THR A 362 16.66 18.52 -3.15
CA THR A 362 16.30 19.81 -3.73
C THR A 362 15.55 19.56 -5.03
N ARG A 363 14.37 20.18 -5.18
CA ARG A 363 13.58 20.12 -6.41
C ARG A 363 14.36 20.75 -7.57
N VAL A 364 14.43 20.07 -8.70
CA VAL A 364 15.09 20.52 -9.93
C VAL A 364 14.23 20.21 -11.15
N GLU A 365 14.51 20.85 -12.28
CA GLU A 365 14.03 20.42 -13.59
C GLU A 365 15.17 19.69 -14.30
N LEU A 366 14.93 18.44 -14.69
CA LEU A 366 15.88 17.63 -15.44
C LEU A 366 15.65 17.85 -16.95
N ASP A 367 16.58 17.40 -17.80
CA ASP A 367 16.38 17.45 -19.25
C ASP A 367 15.14 16.60 -19.61
N PRO A 368 14.06 17.17 -20.17
CA PRO A 368 12.85 16.41 -20.47
C PRO A 368 13.01 15.37 -21.58
N SER A 369 14.04 15.50 -22.43
CA SER A 369 14.34 14.51 -23.47
C SER A 369 15.11 13.31 -22.91
N GLU A 370 15.82 13.49 -21.80
CA GLU A 370 16.58 12.44 -21.11
C GLU A 370 15.88 11.90 -19.87
N ARG A 371 15.14 12.70 -19.11
CA ARG A 371 14.59 12.31 -17.80
C ARG A 371 13.06 12.47 -17.68
N PRO A 372 12.25 11.95 -18.62
CA PRO A 372 10.81 11.93 -18.46
C PRO A 372 10.37 10.85 -17.47
N GLY A 373 9.57 11.25 -16.48
CA GLY A 373 8.81 10.34 -15.63
C GLY A 373 9.60 9.45 -14.69
N PHE A 374 8.89 8.64 -13.92
CA PHE A 374 9.50 7.85 -12.85
C PHE A 374 10.44 6.74 -13.34
N LEU A 375 10.20 6.19 -14.53
CA LEU A 375 10.99 5.09 -15.11
C LEU A 375 12.37 5.52 -15.62
N THR A 376 12.69 6.82 -15.63
CA THR A 376 14.02 7.34 -15.99
C THR A 376 14.80 7.88 -14.80
N ARG A 377 14.27 7.69 -13.59
CA ARG A 377 14.93 8.10 -12.34
C ARG A 377 15.97 7.09 -11.90
N VAL A 378 17.02 7.60 -11.26
CA VAL A 378 18.18 6.80 -10.84
C VAL A 378 17.77 5.67 -9.89
N GLY A 379 16.77 5.89 -9.02
CA GLY A 379 16.27 4.86 -8.11
C GLY A 379 15.71 3.63 -8.82
N PHE A 380 14.85 3.83 -9.82
CA PHE A 380 14.29 2.73 -10.60
C PHE A 380 15.38 2.05 -11.44
N LEU A 381 16.16 2.84 -12.18
CA LEU A 381 17.21 2.32 -13.06
C LEU A 381 18.26 1.51 -12.29
N SER A 382 18.64 1.98 -11.10
CA SER A 382 19.59 1.33 -10.20
C SER A 382 19.03 0.05 -9.59
N SER A 383 17.80 0.09 -9.09
CA SER A 383 17.17 -1.07 -8.44
C SER A 383 16.92 -2.22 -9.42
N TYR A 384 16.62 -1.92 -10.68
CA TYR A 384 16.40 -2.91 -11.74
C TYR A 384 17.67 -3.16 -12.57
N SER A 385 18.84 -3.19 -11.93
CA SER A 385 20.14 -3.52 -12.53
C SER A 385 20.88 -4.61 -11.75
N SER A 386 21.99 -5.08 -12.33
CA SER A 386 22.90 -6.04 -11.70
C SER A 386 24.14 -5.32 -11.13
N TYR A 387 24.92 -6.00 -10.29
CA TYR A 387 26.09 -5.42 -9.61
C TYR A 387 27.07 -4.71 -10.56
N ALA A 388 27.36 -5.29 -11.72
CA ALA A 388 28.36 -4.76 -12.65
C ALA A 388 27.77 -4.46 -14.04
N SER A 389 26.45 -4.46 -14.22
CA SER A 389 25.83 -4.23 -15.53
C SER A 389 24.37 -3.80 -15.40
N THR A 390 23.83 -3.20 -16.45
CA THR A 390 22.39 -3.02 -16.58
C THR A 390 21.68 -4.38 -16.65
N ASN A 391 20.37 -4.39 -16.39
CA ASN A 391 19.53 -5.57 -16.52
C ASN A 391 18.24 -5.24 -17.31
N PRO A 392 18.31 -5.26 -18.66
CA PRO A 392 17.15 -4.94 -19.50
C PRO A 392 16.01 -5.95 -19.35
N ILE A 393 16.28 -7.19 -18.91
CA ILE A 393 15.24 -8.16 -18.59
C ILE A 393 14.39 -7.66 -17.42
N LEU A 394 15.01 -7.25 -16.30
CA LEU A 394 14.27 -6.77 -15.12
C LEU A 394 13.55 -5.44 -15.40
N ARG A 395 14.22 -4.47 -16.04
CA ARG A 395 13.61 -3.19 -16.43
C ARG A 395 12.41 -3.40 -17.36
N GLY A 396 12.59 -4.27 -18.35
CA GLY A 396 11.56 -4.60 -19.32
C GLY A 396 10.39 -5.35 -18.71
N ALA A 397 10.65 -6.34 -17.85
CA ALA A 397 9.60 -7.08 -17.15
C ALA A 397 8.71 -6.17 -16.29
N PHE A 398 9.30 -5.19 -15.61
CA PHE A 398 8.55 -4.18 -14.87
C PHE A 398 7.58 -3.42 -15.81
N ILE A 399 8.08 -2.93 -16.95
CA ILE A 399 7.28 -2.18 -17.93
C ILE A 399 6.18 -3.05 -18.54
N THR A 400 6.47 -4.32 -18.83
CA THR A 400 5.48 -5.29 -19.31
C THR A 400 4.35 -5.49 -18.30
N ARG A 401 4.67 -5.61 -17.00
CA ARG A 401 3.65 -5.71 -15.94
C ARG A 401 2.83 -4.43 -15.82
N LEU A 402 3.46 -3.26 -15.99
CA LEU A 402 2.77 -1.96 -16.01
C LEU A 402 1.75 -1.83 -17.16
N LEU A 403 1.97 -2.56 -18.26
CA LEU A 403 1.00 -2.68 -19.37
C LEU A 403 -0.17 -3.64 -19.06
N GLY A 404 -0.20 -4.26 -17.87
CA GLY A 404 -1.20 -5.27 -17.50
C GLY A 404 -0.97 -6.61 -18.18
N ILE A 405 0.25 -6.88 -18.66
CA ILE A 405 0.60 -8.16 -19.28
C ILE A 405 1.18 -9.07 -18.20
N ASP A 406 0.44 -10.14 -17.90
CA ASP A 406 0.91 -11.20 -16.99
C ASP A 406 2.10 -11.92 -17.63
N LEU A 407 3.24 -11.79 -16.98
CA LEU A 407 4.39 -12.63 -17.28
C LEU A 407 4.29 -13.92 -16.46
N PRO A 408 4.68 -15.07 -17.01
CA PRO A 408 4.78 -16.28 -16.21
C PRO A 408 5.68 -16.01 -15.00
N PRO A 409 5.38 -16.59 -13.82
CA PRO A 409 6.28 -16.50 -12.67
C PRO A 409 7.67 -16.94 -13.11
N GLU A 410 8.71 -16.24 -12.61
CA GLU A 410 10.08 -16.46 -13.06
C GLU A 410 10.37 -17.97 -13.13
N PRO A 411 10.77 -18.49 -14.31
CA PRO A 411 11.07 -19.91 -14.38
C PRO A 411 12.19 -20.21 -13.38
N PHE A 412 12.07 -21.32 -12.66
CA PHE A 412 13.09 -21.92 -11.79
C PHE A 412 14.42 -22.28 -12.52
N MET A 413 14.70 -21.68 -13.68
CA MET A 413 15.83 -21.98 -14.52
C MET A 413 16.97 -21.01 -14.24
N ASP A 414 17.60 -21.18 -13.08
CA ASP A 414 18.96 -20.71 -12.77
C ASP A 414 20.04 -21.49 -13.58
N THR A 415 19.67 -22.05 -14.73
CA THR A 415 20.49 -23.01 -15.49
C THR A 415 20.91 -22.46 -16.86
N SER A 416 20.40 -21.30 -17.26
CA SER A 416 20.80 -20.65 -18.52
C SER A 416 22.13 -19.93 -18.33
N SER A 417 23.18 -20.45 -18.98
CA SER A 417 24.46 -19.74 -19.10
C SER A 417 24.48 -18.94 -20.39
N VAL A 418 25.09 -17.75 -20.33
CA VAL A 418 25.35 -16.97 -21.54
C VAL A 418 26.30 -17.78 -22.44
N PRO A 419 25.94 -18.07 -23.70
CA PRO A 419 26.86 -18.73 -24.63
C PRO A 419 28.18 -17.93 -24.74
N PRO A 420 29.36 -18.57 -24.74
CA PRO A 420 30.62 -17.85 -24.90
C PRO A 420 30.71 -17.14 -26.25
N ASN A 421 30.94 -15.82 -26.24
CA ASN A 421 31.19 -15.00 -27.44
C ASN A 421 31.88 -13.69 -27.06
N ASP A 422 32.40 -12.98 -28.05
CA ASP A 422 33.00 -11.64 -27.89
C ASP A 422 31.91 -10.56 -27.98
N TYR A 423 31.07 -10.49 -26.94
CA TYR A 423 30.02 -9.48 -26.85
C TYR A 423 30.60 -8.09 -26.59
N THR A 424 30.09 -7.10 -27.32
CA THR A 424 30.47 -5.69 -27.16
C THR A 424 29.36 -4.86 -26.51
N THR A 425 28.16 -5.41 -26.35
CA THR A 425 27.05 -4.78 -25.62
C THR A 425 26.26 -5.78 -24.78
N ASN A 426 25.65 -5.30 -23.70
CA ASN A 426 24.78 -6.09 -22.84
C ASN A 426 23.50 -6.54 -23.57
N ARG A 427 23.05 -5.78 -24.58
CA ARG A 427 21.98 -6.24 -25.51
C ARG A 427 22.34 -7.59 -26.14
N GLN A 428 23.54 -7.72 -26.70
CA GLN A 428 23.97 -8.98 -27.33
C GLN A 428 24.06 -10.13 -26.33
N VAL A 429 24.49 -9.84 -25.10
CA VAL A 429 24.51 -10.81 -23.98
C VAL A 429 23.09 -11.30 -23.70
N VAL A 430 22.13 -10.39 -23.55
CA VAL A 430 20.72 -10.72 -23.25
C VAL A 430 20.05 -11.46 -24.41
N GLU A 431 20.27 -11.05 -25.66
CA GLU A 431 19.75 -11.75 -26.84
C GLU A 431 20.27 -13.18 -26.91
N ALA A 432 21.57 -13.39 -26.66
CA ALA A 432 22.14 -14.73 -26.65
C ALA A 432 21.62 -15.57 -25.47
N LEU A 433 21.52 -14.98 -24.27
CA LEU A 433 20.99 -15.64 -23.07
C LEU A 433 19.54 -16.11 -23.26
N THR A 434 18.73 -15.30 -23.94
CA THR A 434 17.28 -15.51 -24.11
C THR A 434 16.92 -16.17 -25.45
N SER A 435 17.92 -16.65 -26.21
CA SER A 435 17.75 -17.17 -27.58
C SER A 435 17.05 -18.53 -27.69
N THR A 436 16.96 -19.30 -26.60
CA THR A 436 16.26 -20.59 -26.63
C THR A 436 14.77 -20.40 -26.88
N ALA A 437 14.11 -21.38 -27.52
CA ALA A 437 12.68 -21.30 -27.82
C ALA A 437 11.80 -21.09 -26.57
N ALA A 438 12.23 -21.62 -25.41
CA ALA A 438 11.51 -21.45 -24.15
C ALA A 438 11.59 -20.01 -23.62
N CYS A 439 12.75 -19.34 -23.76
CA CYS A 439 12.94 -17.97 -23.29
C CYS A 439 12.38 -16.95 -24.29
N SER A 440 12.64 -17.14 -25.59
CA SER A 440 12.30 -16.16 -26.62
C SER A 440 10.80 -15.92 -26.76
N ALA A 441 9.96 -16.90 -26.38
CA ALA A 441 8.50 -16.79 -26.39
C ALA A 441 7.97 -15.61 -25.56
N CYS A 442 8.63 -15.25 -24.45
CA CYS A 442 8.26 -14.08 -23.64
C CYS A 442 9.23 -12.93 -23.82
N HIS A 443 10.53 -13.23 -23.93
CA HIS A 443 11.57 -12.21 -23.94
C HIS A 443 11.60 -11.38 -25.22
N VAL A 444 11.47 -11.99 -26.40
CA VAL A 444 11.52 -11.26 -27.67
C VAL A 444 10.30 -10.36 -27.86
N PRO A 445 9.04 -10.81 -27.65
CA PRO A 445 7.88 -9.96 -27.88
C PRO A 445 7.58 -8.97 -26.75
N PHE A 446 7.86 -9.29 -25.49
CA PHE A 446 7.33 -8.53 -24.36
C PHE A 446 8.41 -7.92 -23.46
N THR A 447 9.38 -8.72 -23.01
CA THR A 447 10.27 -8.31 -21.93
C THR A 447 11.48 -7.51 -22.42
N ASN A 448 12.27 -8.03 -23.35
CA ASN A 448 13.54 -7.40 -23.75
C ASN A 448 13.35 -6.04 -24.44
N PRO A 449 12.39 -5.85 -25.37
CA PRO A 449 12.28 -4.60 -26.12
C PRO A 449 12.18 -3.33 -25.27
N PRO A 450 11.24 -3.18 -24.30
CA PRO A 450 11.18 -1.98 -23.47
C PRO A 450 12.43 -1.80 -22.60
N GLY A 451 13.06 -2.89 -22.17
CA GLY A 451 14.32 -2.86 -21.44
C GLY A 451 15.48 -2.31 -22.28
N PHE A 452 15.58 -2.70 -23.55
CA PHE A 452 16.60 -2.23 -24.47
C PHE A 452 16.51 -0.73 -24.78
N VAL A 453 15.30 -0.16 -24.76
CA VAL A 453 15.13 1.30 -24.87
C VAL A 453 15.81 2.02 -23.70
N LEU A 454 15.77 1.42 -22.50
CA LEU A 454 16.39 1.96 -21.29
C LEU A 454 17.88 1.66 -21.14
N GLU A 455 18.51 0.93 -22.07
CA GLU A 455 19.97 0.73 -22.03
C GLU A 455 20.75 2.02 -22.22
N ARG A 456 20.09 3.11 -22.64
CA ARG A 456 20.65 4.47 -22.63
C ARG A 456 21.00 4.99 -21.22
N TYR A 457 20.65 4.27 -20.16
CA TYR A 457 21.14 4.51 -18.80
C TYR A 457 21.92 3.32 -18.27
N ASP A 458 23.04 3.60 -17.59
CA ASP A 458 23.90 2.59 -16.99
C ASP A 458 23.27 1.94 -15.76
N ALA A 459 24.03 1.07 -15.09
CA ALA A 459 23.54 0.29 -13.96
C ALA A 459 23.14 1.15 -12.76
N VAL A 460 23.67 2.37 -12.63
CA VAL A 460 23.36 3.31 -11.54
C VAL A 460 22.43 4.44 -11.99
N GLY A 461 21.95 4.37 -13.24
CA GLY A 461 20.99 5.27 -13.82
C GLY A 461 21.58 6.52 -14.49
N LYS A 462 22.90 6.59 -14.69
CA LYS A 462 23.54 7.68 -15.43
C LYS A 462 23.37 7.48 -16.93
N ALA A 463 23.14 8.56 -17.68
CA ALA A 463 23.02 8.46 -19.12
C ALA A 463 24.33 7.98 -19.76
N GLN A 464 24.22 7.12 -20.78
CA GLN A 464 25.34 6.52 -21.50
C GLN A 464 25.05 6.37 -22.99
N THR A 465 26.10 6.43 -23.80
CA THR A 465 26.06 6.18 -25.26
C THR A 465 26.92 4.99 -25.68
N THR A 466 27.75 4.49 -24.76
CA THR A 466 28.68 3.38 -24.98
C THR A 466 28.48 2.39 -23.85
N ASP A 467 28.23 1.15 -24.21
CA ASP A 467 28.09 0.06 -23.26
C ASP A 467 29.43 -0.15 -22.54
N PRO A 468 29.44 -0.54 -21.26
CA PRO A 468 30.69 -0.85 -20.58
C PRO A 468 31.51 -1.99 -21.19
N LEU A 469 30.93 -2.83 -22.05
CA LEU A 469 31.63 -3.83 -22.87
C LEU A 469 32.29 -3.22 -24.13
N GLY A 470 32.12 -1.92 -24.38
CA GLY A 470 32.87 -1.13 -25.37
C GLY A 470 32.12 -0.80 -26.67
N GLY A 471 30.95 -1.39 -26.92
CA GLY A 471 30.13 -1.15 -28.09
C GLY A 471 29.25 0.11 -27.97
N ALA A 472 28.78 0.64 -29.10
CA ALA A 472 27.80 1.73 -29.09
C ALA A 472 26.41 1.22 -28.66
N ILE A 473 25.70 2.03 -27.88
CA ILE A 473 24.34 1.69 -27.43
C ILE A 473 23.35 1.99 -28.55
N ASP A 474 22.65 0.95 -28.99
CA ASP A 474 21.40 1.09 -29.74
C ASP A 474 20.24 0.92 -28.76
N GLY A 475 19.42 1.96 -28.63
CA GLY A 475 18.20 1.95 -27.82
C GLY A 475 16.94 1.63 -28.63
N THR A 476 17.08 1.29 -29.92
CA THR A 476 15.94 1.05 -30.80
C THR A 476 15.36 -0.34 -30.58
N ALA A 477 14.05 -0.45 -30.38
CA ALA A 477 13.36 -1.72 -30.23
C ALA A 477 11.89 -1.63 -30.65
N ASP A 478 11.33 -2.74 -31.15
CA ASP A 478 9.90 -2.87 -31.40
C ASP A 478 9.19 -3.27 -30.11
N VAL A 479 8.49 -2.32 -29.49
CA VAL A 479 7.82 -2.50 -28.20
C VAL A 479 6.35 -2.83 -28.44
N TYR A 480 5.90 -3.93 -27.85
CA TYR A 480 4.50 -4.34 -27.82
C TYR A 480 3.74 -3.58 -26.73
N PHE A 481 2.67 -2.86 -27.11
CA PHE A 481 1.78 -2.17 -26.18
C PHE A 481 0.39 -2.83 -26.10
N SER A 482 -0.09 -3.41 -27.21
CA SER A 482 -1.31 -4.21 -27.29
C SER A 482 -1.35 -5.01 -28.59
N ALA A 483 -2.37 -5.87 -28.77
CA ALA A 483 -2.49 -6.82 -29.89
C ALA A 483 -2.29 -6.18 -31.28
N ASP A 484 -2.80 -4.95 -31.46
CA ASP A 484 -2.72 -4.21 -32.72
C ASP A 484 -1.78 -3.00 -32.64
N ASN A 485 -0.97 -2.89 -31.58
CA ASN A 485 -0.11 -1.73 -31.33
C ASN A 485 1.30 -2.15 -30.90
N THR A 486 2.12 -2.54 -31.88
CA THR A 486 3.58 -2.66 -31.72
C THR A 486 4.22 -1.47 -32.43
N LYS A 487 5.13 -0.77 -31.76
CA LYS A 487 5.80 0.42 -32.30
C LYS A 487 7.31 0.30 -32.16
N THR A 488 8.02 0.74 -33.19
CA THR A 488 9.46 0.98 -33.11
C THR A 488 9.70 2.21 -32.23
N ILE A 489 10.37 2.01 -31.11
CA ILE A 489 10.73 3.05 -30.14
C ILE A 489 12.24 3.26 -30.20
N THR A 490 12.68 4.51 -30.29
CA THR A 490 14.10 4.86 -30.44
C THR A 490 14.66 5.62 -29.22
N THR A 491 13.78 6.25 -28.44
CA THR A 491 14.15 7.07 -27.29
C THR A 491 13.31 6.77 -26.04
N PRO A 492 13.83 7.04 -24.83
CA PRO A 492 13.05 6.88 -23.60
C PRO A 492 11.81 7.77 -23.57
N ILE A 493 11.86 9.00 -24.12
CA ILE A 493 10.70 9.89 -24.19
C ILE A 493 9.58 9.34 -25.08
N GLU A 494 9.91 8.68 -26.20
CA GLU A 494 8.92 7.98 -27.02
C GLU A 494 8.26 6.84 -26.23
N LEU A 495 9.05 6.03 -25.52
CA LEU A 495 8.52 4.96 -24.66
C LEU A 495 7.57 5.52 -23.59
N MET A 496 8.00 6.56 -22.88
CA MET A 496 7.19 7.18 -21.83
C MET A 496 5.90 7.81 -22.37
N THR A 497 5.94 8.36 -23.59
CA THR A 497 4.76 8.94 -24.24
C THR A 497 3.72 7.87 -24.55
N GLU A 498 4.16 6.72 -25.08
CA GLU A 498 3.28 5.59 -25.36
C GLU A 498 2.72 4.97 -24.08
N LEU A 499 3.53 4.83 -23.02
CA LEU A 499 3.07 4.35 -21.71
C LEU A 499 2.05 5.30 -21.08
N GLY A 500 2.36 6.61 -21.03
CA GLY A 500 1.51 7.62 -20.41
C GLY A 500 0.18 7.87 -21.14
N THR A 501 0.02 7.38 -22.37
CA THR A 501 -1.22 7.52 -23.17
C THR A 501 -1.82 6.17 -23.60
N GLY A 502 -1.21 5.05 -23.18
CA GLY A 502 -1.64 3.71 -23.55
C GLY A 502 -2.91 3.27 -22.80
N PRO A 503 -3.91 2.70 -23.48
CA PRO A 503 -5.13 2.20 -22.83
C PRO A 503 -4.86 1.07 -21.83
N GLY A 504 -3.87 0.20 -22.11
CA GLY A 504 -3.47 -0.87 -21.18
C GLY A 504 -2.96 -0.33 -19.84
N VAL A 505 -2.09 0.69 -19.88
CA VAL A 505 -1.57 1.35 -18.67
C VAL A 505 -2.69 2.04 -17.90
N ARG A 506 -3.61 2.74 -18.58
CA ARG A 506 -4.78 3.36 -17.91
C ARG A 506 -5.65 2.35 -17.19
N HIS A 507 -5.99 1.26 -17.87
CA HIS A 507 -6.82 0.20 -17.29
C HIS A 507 -6.12 -0.44 -16.09
N HIS A 508 -4.86 -0.82 -16.22
CA HIS A 508 -4.12 -1.44 -15.12
C HIS A 508 -3.90 -0.46 -13.95
N TYR A 509 -3.65 0.82 -14.22
CA TYR A 509 -3.55 1.84 -13.17
C TYR A 509 -4.88 2.00 -12.39
N ALA A 510 -6.02 2.02 -13.10
CA ALA A 510 -7.34 2.03 -12.46
C ALA A 510 -7.60 0.75 -11.64
N GLU A 511 -7.30 -0.41 -12.19
CA GLU A 511 -7.42 -1.71 -11.52
C GLU A 511 -6.61 -1.77 -10.22
N ARG A 512 -5.36 -1.30 -10.25
CA ARG A 512 -4.50 -1.26 -9.07
C ARG A 512 -5.05 -0.29 -8.02
N TRP A 513 -5.60 0.86 -8.42
CA TRP A 513 -6.25 1.78 -7.48
C TRP A 513 -7.50 1.17 -6.83
N VAL A 514 -8.35 0.47 -7.60
CA VAL A 514 -9.52 -0.23 -7.05
C VAL A 514 -9.09 -1.34 -6.10
N SER A 515 -8.07 -2.12 -6.44
CA SER A 515 -7.47 -3.13 -5.56
C SER A 515 -6.92 -2.51 -4.27
N PHE A 516 -6.19 -1.39 -4.37
CA PHE A 516 -5.67 -0.67 -3.22
C PHE A 516 -6.78 -0.15 -2.31
N ALA A 517 -7.84 0.43 -2.89
CA ALA A 517 -9.00 0.96 -2.17
C ALA A 517 -9.82 -0.14 -1.48
N THR A 518 -9.98 -1.30 -2.12
CA THR A 518 -10.76 -2.43 -1.60
C THR A 518 -9.95 -3.40 -0.74
N ARG A 519 -8.61 -3.23 -0.71
CA ARG A 519 -7.65 -4.05 0.04
C ARG A 519 -7.71 -5.54 -0.29
N ARG A 520 -7.89 -5.86 -1.56
CA ARG A 520 -7.91 -7.23 -2.06
C ARG A 520 -7.41 -7.27 -3.50
N SER A 521 -7.07 -8.46 -3.97
CA SER A 521 -6.79 -8.67 -5.38
C SER A 521 -7.98 -8.25 -6.26
N PRO A 522 -7.73 -7.71 -7.45
CA PRO A 522 -8.77 -7.45 -8.45
C PRO A 522 -9.57 -8.71 -8.74
N ASN A 523 -10.86 -8.56 -9.02
CA ASN A 523 -11.70 -9.64 -9.52
C ASN A 523 -12.76 -9.09 -10.50
N SER A 524 -13.56 -9.99 -11.08
CA SER A 524 -14.51 -9.62 -12.12
C SER A 524 -15.61 -8.63 -11.68
N SER A 525 -15.90 -8.52 -10.38
CA SER A 525 -16.87 -7.52 -9.88
C SER A 525 -16.35 -6.08 -10.01
N ASP A 526 -15.03 -5.89 -10.12
CA ASP A 526 -14.41 -4.57 -10.23
C ASP A 526 -14.52 -3.96 -11.63
N ALA A 527 -14.82 -4.78 -12.64
CA ALA A 527 -14.68 -4.43 -14.05
C ALA A 527 -15.35 -3.10 -14.43
N CYS A 528 -16.58 -2.84 -13.98
CA CYS A 528 -17.26 -1.58 -14.30
C CYS A 528 -16.58 -0.36 -13.70
N VAL A 529 -16.14 -0.44 -12.44
CA VAL A 529 -15.47 0.69 -11.77
C VAL A 529 -14.11 0.93 -12.42
N VAL A 530 -13.39 -0.14 -12.77
CA VAL A 530 -12.10 -0.05 -13.48
C VAL A 530 -12.28 0.57 -14.87
N ASP A 531 -13.25 0.11 -15.65
CA ASP A 531 -13.54 0.64 -17.00
C ASP A 531 -13.92 2.12 -16.95
N GLU A 532 -14.81 2.51 -16.03
CA GLU A 532 -15.22 3.90 -15.86
C GLU A 532 -14.03 4.82 -15.50
N LEU A 533 -13.18 4.41 -14.56
CA LEU A 533 -11.99 5.17 -14.18
C LEU A 533 -10.95 5.20 -15.31
N SER A 534 -10.77 4.10 -16.03
CA SER A 534 -9.87 4.00 -17.19
C SER A 534 -10.27 4.95 -18.32
N ILE A 535 -11.58 5.11 -18.56
CA ILE A 535 -12.13 6.08 -19.51
C ILE A 535 -11.81 7.51 -19.05
N LYS A 536 -12.08 7.85 -17.79
CA LYS A 536 -11.80 9.20 -17.25
C LYS A 536 -10.31 9.53 -17.26
N LEU A 537 -9.43 8.54 -17.02
CA LEU A 537 -7.98 8.70 -17.14
C LEU A 537 -7.52 9.06 -18.56
N SER A 538 -8.37 8.93 -19.57
CA SER A 538 -8.09 9.39 -20.93
C SER A 538 -8.47 10.85 -21.19
N ASP A 539 -9.21 11.48 -20.28
CA ASP A 539 -9.65 12.86 -20.42
C ASP A 539 -8.52 13.84 -20.09
N ASP A 540 -8.30 14.82 -20.97
CA ASP A 540 -7.35 15.90 -20.71
C ASP A 540 -7.77 16.70 -19.47
N GLY A 541 -6.84 16.84 -18.51
CA GLY A 541 -7.06 17.54 -17.25
C GLY A 541 -7.64 16.70 -16.12
N TYR A 542 -7.92 15.40 -16.33
CA TYR A 542 -8.27 14.49 -15.25
C TYR A 542 -7.04 14.15 -14.40
N THR A 543 -7.05 14.57 -13.14
CA THR A 543 -5.88 14.47 -12.25
C THR A 543 -5.88 13.18 -11.44
N ILE A 544 -4.72 12.83 -10.87
CA ILE A 544 -4.60 11.74 -9.89
C ILE A 544 -5.54 11.98 -8.69
N LEU A 545 -5.73 13.25 -8.30
CA LEU A 545 -6.60 13.62 -7.19
C LEU A 545 -8.09 13.53 -7.56
N ASP A 546 -8.47 13.74 -8.82
CA ASP A 546 -9.83 13.48 -9.29
C ASP A 546 -10.17 11.99 -9.24
N LEU A 547 -9.21 11.12 -9.60
CA LEU A 547 -9.36 9.67 -9.45
C LEU A 547 -9.66 9.27 -8.00
N LEU A 548 -8.93 9.83 -7.03
CA LEU A 548 -9.19 9.58 -5.60
C LEU A 548 -10.59 10.01 -5.19
N ALA A 549 -11.08 11.15 -5.70
CA ALA A 549 -12.45 11.60 -5.44
C ALA A 549 -13.48 10.66 -6.08
N ASP A 550 -13.24 10.21 -7.31
CA ASP A 550 -14.18 9.38 -8.07
C ASP A 550 -14.24 7.93 -7.56
N LEU A 551 -13.18 7.40 -6.97
CA LEU A 551 -13.22 6.13 -6.23
C LEU A 551 -14.30 6.12 -5.14
N THR A 552 -14.58 7.28 -4.53
CA THR A 552 -15.62 7.40 -3.48
C THR A 552 -17.05 7.28 -4.02
N GLN A 553 -17.22 7.25 -5.34
CA GLN A 553 -18.52 7.25 -6.00
C GLN A 553 -19.00 5.84 -6.37
N ALA A 554 -18.16 4.81 -6.16
CA ALA A 554 -18.58 3.42 -6.27
C ALA A 554 -19.72 3.12 -5.29
N ASP A 555 -20.67 2.26 -5.66
CA ASP A 555 -21.79 1.91 -4.77
C ASP A 555 -21.31 1.21 -3.49
N SER A 556 -20.17 0.52 -3.58
CA SER A 556 -19.51 -0.06 -2.42
C SER A 556 -19.19 0.97 -1.32
N PHE A 557 -19.00 2.25 -1.63
CA PHE A 557 -18.76 3.27 -0.58
C PHE A 557 -19.94 3.43 0.39
N ARG A 558 -21.14 3.05 -0.03
CA ARG A 558 -22.37 3.20 0.75
C ARG A 558 -23.04 1.87 1.08
N LEU A 559 -22.73 0.83 0.30
CA LEU A 559 -23.36 -0.47 0.36
C LEU A 559 -22.29 -1.56 0.49
N ARG A 560 -22.61 -2.63 1.20
CA ARG A 560 -21.84 -3.87 1.17
C ARG A 560 -22.73 -5.03 0.77
N VAL A 561 -22.19 -5.98 0.03
CA VAL A 561 -22.87 -7.23 -0.28
C VAL A 561 -23.19 -7.99 1.01
N VAL A 562 -24.34 -8.67 1.04
CA VAL A 562 -24.62 -9.66 2.09
C VAL A 562 -23.67 -10.83 1.84
N GLY A 563 -22.77 -11.12 2.77
CA GLY A 563 -21.91 -12.31 2.66
C GLY A 563 -22.78 -13.57 2.71
N ASP A 564 -22.48 -14.53 1.83
CA ASP A 564 -23.07 -15.87 1.88
C ASP A 564 -22.71 -16.64 3.16
#